data_AF-A0A1G4JNU4-F1
#
_entry.id   AF-A0A1G4JNU4-F1
#
_cell.length_a   1.000
_cell.length_b   1.000
_cell.length_c   1.000
_cell.angle_alpha   90.00
_cell.angle_beta   90.00
_cell.angle_gamma   90.00
#
_symmetry.space_group_name_H-M   'P 1'
#
loop_
_entity.id
_entity.type
_entity.pdbx_description
1 polymer ?
#
loop_
_entity_poly.entity_id
_entity_poly.type
_entity_poly.pdbx_seq_one_letter_code
_entity_poly.pdbx_strand_id
1 'polypeptide(L)'
;MGDAYVDGLDRMITLFRDYKPGIVSIENVTRLCQTLGLESFIDDVNNETHRLSTASKIIVVDMDFSKSDKKIKDVKLVLASNFDNFNYYENGEGGNILFNSLNQYGDLAVFHHNLKFLSLLDTYSSIDLEHSISNRGTTFDLFKYFTELAGHLEACLKQNGLGNFEVLTNVNNEFGIYFQYDGAILGKIVFEEAQDPEQRLSEFKYEDSEWVNVHSQRLTRGVCLAFTVISDDIQFPCDTIPTEIVLDGDSGRPFQVTNNCRTVELHNDFTSDLTSIRKFDVSNENMELLSQLLLWIDWWKKVLCPLFKLLHGSQIVPQPRPFERRSSSTSTSSSLPRRSSISKRRRSSAKGKGPLAAESTILKDEGMQEFTLHEILEQPVVEDEPEDVIELVINEDYLQCDGLGSCTIDEDRTSWNSFITKLASKIGS
;
A
#
# COMPACT_ATOMS: atom_id res chain seq x y z
N MET A 1 7.34 56.01 10.14
CA MET A 1 6.07 55.26 10.23
C MET A 1 6.30 53.99 9.43
N GLY A 2 6.30 52.83 10.09
CA GLY A 2 6.41 51.53 9.40
C GLY A 2 5.22 51.35 8.46
N ASP A 3 5.48 50.79 7.30
CA ASP A 3 4.45 50.45 6.32
C ASP A 3 3.59 49.34 6.92
N ALA A 4 2.30 49.62 7.17
CA ALA A 4 1.36 48.68 7.76
C ALA A 4 1.24 47.38 6.95
N TYR A 5 1.57 47.42 5.65
CA TYR A 5 1.67 46.23 4.82
C TYR A 5 2.86 45.35 5.21
N VAL A 6 4.03 45.95 5.46
CA VAL A 6 5.26 45.23 5.88
C VAL A 6 5.06 44.63 7.27
N ASP A 7 4.48 45.38 8.20
CA ASP A 7 4.17 44.87 9.54
C ASP A 7 3.14 43.72 9.51
N GLY A 8 2.19 43.77 8.58
CA GLY A 8 1.22 42.69 8.35
C GLY A 8 1.86 41.43 7.75
N LEU A 9 2.76 41.61 6.78
CA LEU A 9 3.48 40.52 6.13
C LEU A 9 4.45 39.85 7.10
N ASP A 10 5.17 40.62 7.92
CA ASP A 10 6.06 40.10 8.96
C ASP A 10 5.28 39.29 10.00
N ARG A 11 4.09 39.76 10.42
CA ARG A 11 3.20 38.98 11.31
C ARG A 11 2.77 37.66 10.68
N MET A 12 2.40 37.66 9.38
CA MET A 12 2.05 36.41 8.69
C MET A 12 3.24 35.47 8.57
N ILE A 13 4.43 35.97 8.23
CA ILE A 13 5.66 35.17 8.13
C ILE A 13 6.02 34.58 9.49
N THR A 14 6.01 35.37 10.56
CA THR A 14 6.23 34.88 11.93
C THR A 14 5.20 33.82 12.29
N LEU A 15 3.92 34.04 11.97
CA LEU A 15 2.87 33.07 12.25
C LEU A 15 3.10 31.76 11.49
N PHE A 16 3.46 31.79 10.20
CA PHE A 16 3.77 30.56 9.45
C PHE A 16 5.12 29.91 9.82
N ARG A 17 6.06 30.68 10.37
CA ARG A 17 7.35 30.18 10.84
C ARG A 17 7.23 29.48 12.19
N ASP A 18 6.40 30.03 13.07
CA ASP A 18 6.19 29.54 14.43
C ASP A 18 5.08 28.48 14.48
N TYR A 19 4.04 28.63 13.65
CA TYR A 19 2.97 27.64 13.50
C TYR A 19 3.39 26.52 12.55
N LYS A 20 3.80 25.40 13.13
CA LYS A 20 3.94 24.15 12.39
C LYS A 20 2.74 23.25 12.71
N PRO A 21 1.75 23.15 11.79
CA PRO A 21 0.51 22.41 12.04
C PRO A 21 0.71 20.92 12.37
N GLY A 22 1.88 20.37 12.05
CA GLY A 22 2.25 19.00 12.38
C GLY A 22 2.86 18.81 13.77
N ILE A 23 3.34 19.85 14.48
CA ILE A 23 4.02 19.64 15.78
C ILE A 23 3.02 19.16 16.83
N VAL A 24 3.46 18.19 17.64
CA VAL A 24 2.74 17.75 18.84
C VAL A 24 2.67 18.88 19.87
N SER A 25 1.49 19.46 20.02
CA SER A 25 1.14 20.47 21.03
C SER A 25 -0.32 20.29 21.41
N ILE A 26 -0.71 20.70 22.62
CA ILE A 26 -2.10 20.59 23.06
C ILE A 26 -3.05 21.29 22.07
N GLU A 27 -2.69 22.47 21.56
CA GLU A 27 -3.52 23.20 20.61
C GLU A 27 -3.68 22.47 19.27
N ASN A 28 -2.61 21.89 18.72
CA ASN A 28 -2.70 21.15 17.46
C ASN A 28 -3.44 19.82 17.63
N VAL A 29 -3.22 19.11 18.74
CA VAL A 29 -3.95 17.87 19.06
C VAL A 29 -5.45 18.17 19.22
N THR A 30 -5.81 19.21 19.99
CA THR A 30 -7.22 19.64 20.13
C THR A 30 -7.86 19.95 18.78
N ARG A 31 -7.18 20.73 17.93
CA ARG A 31 -7.70 21.06 16.59
C ARG A 31 -7.89 19.81 15.73
N LEU A 32 -6.94 18.87 15.78
CA LEU A 32 -7.03 17.62 15.03
C LEU A 32 -8.24 16.79 15.48
N CYS A 33 -8.44 16.62 16.79
CA CYS A 33 -9.61 15.95 17.33
C CYS A 33 -10.92 16.61 16.85
N GLN A 34 -10.99 17.94 16.90
CA GLN A 34 -12.15 18.70 16.42
C GLN A 34 -12.40 18.53 14.91
N THR A 35 -11.35 18.43 14.09
CA THR A 35 -11.51 18.18 12.64
C THR A 35 -12.06 16.79 12.33
N LEU A 36 -11.87 15.82 13.23
CA LEU A 36 -12.45 14.49 13.15
C LEU A 36 -13.85 14.41 13.81
N GLY A 37 -14.41 15.55 14.24
CA GLY A 37 -15.74 15.61 14.86
C GLY A 37 -15.77 15.15 16.32
N LEU A 38 -14.61 14.99 16.97
CA LEU A 38 -14.55 14.61 18.37
C LEU A 38 -14.73 15.83 19.26
N GLU A 39 -15.58 15.70 20.28
CA GLU A 39 -15.73 16.74 21.29
C GLU A 39 -14.48 16.76 22.17
N SER A 40 -13.98 17.94 22.52
CA SER A 40 -12.73 18.10 23.27
C SER A 40 -12.91 19.04 24.46
N PHE A 41 -12.42 18.66 25.63
CA PHE A 41 -12.37 19.51 26.82
C PHE A 41 -10.98 19.46 27.46
N ILE A 42 -10.59 20.56 28.12
CA ILE A 42 -9.30 20.68 28.79
C ILE A 42 -9.54 20.97 30.25
N ASP A 43 -9.01 20.10 31.11
CA ASP A 43 -9.14 20.20 32.56
C ASP A 43 -7.76 20.26 33.25
N ASP A 44 -7.72 20.95 34.39
CA ASP A 44 -6.57 20.97 35.28
C ASP A 44 -6.65 19.81 36.27
N VAL A 45 -5.99 18.68 35.98
CA VAL A 45 -5.96 17.52 36.88
C VAL A 45 -5.16 17.84 38.15
N ASN A 46 -4.04 18.55 38.01
CA ASN A 46 -3.22 19.00 39.12
C ASN A 46 -2.40 20.25 38.73
N ASN A 47 -1.51 20.69 39.64
CA ASN A 47 -0.68 21.89 39.44
C ASN A 47 0.33 21.77 38.27
N GLU A 48 0.62 20.55 37.80
CA GLU A 48 1.67 20.27 36.81
C GLU A 48 1.16 19.53 35.57
N THR A 49 -0.14 19.20 35.50
CA THR A 49 -0.74 18.44 34.42
C THR A 49 -2.03 19.09 33.92
N HIS A 50 -2.09 19.34 32.60
CA HIS A 50 -3.34 19.60 31.87
C HIS A 50 -3.81 18.30 31.24
N ARG A 51 -5.08 17.95 31.39
CA ARG A 51 -5.69 16.83 30.65
C ARG A 51 -6.49 17.38 29.49
N LEU A 52 -6.17 16.91 28.29
CA LEU A 52 -7.05 17.03 27.13
C LEU A 52 -7.84 15.73 27.03
N SER A 53 -9.13 15.82 27.23
CA SER A 53 -10.02 14.68 27.03
C SER A 53 -10.82 14.91 25.75
N THR A 54 -10.90 13.88 24.91
CA THR A 54 -11.72 13.91 23.71
C THR A 54 -12.67 12.72 23.67
N ALA A 55 -13.90 12.94 23.24
CA ALA A 55 -14.94 11.94 23.24
C ALA A 55 -15.77 11.96 21.95
N SER A 56 -16.37 10.82 21.65
CA SER A 56 -17.39 10.63 20.62
C SER A 56 -18.48 9.68 21.15
N LYS A 57 -19.16 8.95 20.27
CA LYS A 57 -20.25 8.04 20.61
C LYS A 57 -19.82 6.88 21.52
N ILE A 58 -18.66 6.31 21.25
CA ILE A 58 -18.11 5.10 21.89
C ILE A 58 -16.76 5.41 22.54
N ILE A 59 -15.88 6.14 21.85
CA ILE A 59 -14.52 6.36 22.34
C ILE A 59 -14.43 7.57 23.27
N VAL A 60 -13.59 7.44 24.30
CA VAL A 60 -13.09 8.54 25.14
C VAL A 60 -11.57 8.38 25.25
N VAL A 61 -10.83 9.42 24.87
CA VAL A 61 -9.37 9.46 24.94
C VAL A 61 -8.92 10.57 25.86
N ASP A 62 -8.29 10.21 26.97
CA ASP A 62 -7.68 11.13 27.92
C ASP A 62 -6.19 11.26 27.63
N MET A 63 -5.69 12.49 27.48
CA MET A 63 -4.29 12.80 27.19
C MET A 63 -3.75 13.78 28.22
N ASP A 64 -2.77 13.34 29.02
CA ASP A 64 -2.17 14.15 30.08
C ASP A 64 -0.90 14.86 29.57
N PHE A 65 -0.87 16.19 29.65
CA PHE A 65 0.25 17.05 29.26
C PHE A 65 0.92 17.70 30.46
N SER A 66 2.25 17.74 30.47
CA SER A 66 3.04 18.49 31.46
C SER A 66 2.90 20.00 31.25
N LYS A 67 2.55 20.77 32.30
CA LYS A 67 2.47 22.25 32.23
C LYS A 67 3.84 22.90 32.03
N SER A 68 4.90 22.33 32.62
CA SER A 68 6.26 22.86 32.53
C SER A 68 6.91 22.56 31.19
N ASP A 69 6.79 21.30 30.75
CA ASP A 69 7.59 20.78 29.63
C ASP A 69 6.82 20.72 28.31
N LYS A 70 5.49 20.93 28.37
CA LYS A 70 4.55 20.80 27.25
C LYS A 70 4.61 19.44 26.54
N LYS A 71 5.15 18.42 27.21
CA LYS A 71 5.24 17.04 26.73
C LYS A 71 4.07 16.22 27.23
N ILE A 72 3.73 15.17 26.49
CA ILE A 72 2.73 14.21 26.90
C ILE A 72 3.29 13.27 27.98
N LYS A 73 2.50 13.03 29.02
CA LYS A 73 2.82 12.16 30.16
C LYS A 73 2.14 10.79 30.03
N ASP A 74 0.88 10.79 29.60
CA ASP A 74 0.08 9.58 29.48
C ASP A 74 -1.04 9.77 28.45
N VAL A 75 -1.50 8.66 27.87
CA VAL A 75 -2.70 8.61 27.03
C VAL A 75 -3.50 7.37 27.41
N LYS A 76 -4.81 7.52 27.60
CA LYS A 76 -5.70 6.41 27.93
C LYS A 76 -6.91 6.40 26.99
N LEU A 77 -7.19 5.24 26.40
CA LEU A 77 -8.42 4.98 25.65
C LEU A 77 -9.42 4.25 26.55
N VAL A 78 -10.64 4.74 26.61
CA VAL A 78 -11.79 4.12 27.28
C VAL A 78 -12.90 3.98 26.26
N LEU A 79 -13.52 2.80 26.19
CA LEU A 79 -14.67 2.55 25.34
C LEU A 79 -15.94 2.55 26.19
N ALA A 80 -16.99 3.22 25.72
CA ALA A 80 -18.32 3.16 26.32
C ALA A 80 -19.06 1.85 25.96
N SER A 81 -18.57 1.10 24.98
CA SER A 81 -19.03 -0.26 24.69
C SER A 81 -18.71 -1.19 25.87
N ASN A 82 -19.55 -2.21 26.12
CA ASN A 82 -19.28 -3.28 27.09
C ASN A 82 -18.08 -4.20 26.71
N PHE A 83 -17.22 -3.75 25.79
CA PHE A 83 -16.09 -4.48 25.28
C PHE A 83 -14.79 -3.86 25.79
N ASP A 84 -14.34 -4.31 26.96
CA ASP A 84 -13.12 -3.82 27.60
C ASP A 84 -11.83 -4.41 26.99
N ASN A 85 -11.95 -5.35 26.04
CA ASN A 85 -10.82 -6.14 25.52
C ASN A 85 -10.23 -5.60 24.21
N PHE A 86 -10.59 -4.39 23.79
CA PHE A 86 -10.02 -3.82 22.56
C PHE A 86 -8.52 -3.58 22.74
N ASN A 87 -7.71 -4.20 21.89
CA ASN A 87 -6.26 -4.06 21.95
C ASN A 87 -5.81 -2.76 21.27
N TYR A 88 -5.37 -1.78 22.06
CA TYR A 88 -4.74 -0.54 21.60
C TYR A 88 -3.25 -0.44 21.99
N TYR A 89 -2.64 -1.59 22.27
CA TYR A 89 -1.20 -1.74 22.48
C TYR A 89 -0.58 -2.31 21.22
N GLU A 90 0.66 -1.91 20.96
CA GLU A 90 1.47 -2.51 19.90
C GLU A 90 1.78 -3.98 20.25
N ASN A 91 1.91 -4.83 19.23
CA ASN A 91 2.14 -6.26 19.45
C ASN A 91 3.38 -6.53 20.31
N GLY A 92 3.29 -7.44 21.28
CA GLY A 92 4.40 -7.83 22.17
C GLY A 92 4.52 -6.95 23.42
N GLU A 93 5.74 -6.50 23.76
CA GLU A 93 6.00 -5.55 24.86
C GLU A 93 5.72 -4.08 24.45
N GLY A 94 4.99 -3.90 23.35
CA GLY A 94 4.70 -2.61 22.76
C GLY A 94 3.93 -1.69 23.69
N GLY A 95 4.28 -0.41 23.64
CA GLY A 95 3.58 0.64 24.38
C GLY A 95 2.18 0.91 23.85
N ASN A 96 1.46 1.79 24.53
CA ASN A 96 0.18 2.31 24.03
C ASN A 96 0.40 3.04 22.69
N ILE A 97 -0.35 2.64 21.65
CA ILE A 97 -0.22 3.15 20.29
C ILE A 97 -0.42 4.66 20.22
N LEU A 98 -1.45 5.18 20.89
CA LEU A 98 -1.78 6.60 20.89
C LEU A 98 -0.71 7.40 21.64
N PHE A 99 -0.26 6.91 22.79
CA PHE A 99 0.86 7.53 23.53
C PHE A 99 2.13 7.57 22.69
N ASN A 100 2.52 6.44 22.10
CA ASN A 100 3.71 6.33 21.27
C ASN A 100 3.63 7.24 20.05
N SER A 101 2.46 7.32 19.40
CA SER A 101 2.26 8.19 18.24
C SER A 101 2.42 9.69 18.55
N LEU A 102 2.24 10.11 19.81
CA LEU A 102 2.43 11.48 20.27
C LEU A 102 3.81 11.74 20.90
N ASN A 103 4.47 10.70 21.43
CA ASN A 103 5.72 10.85 22.17
C ASN A 103 6.97 10.49 21.35
N GLN A 104 6.87 9.52 20.42
CA GLN A 104 8.01 9.02 19.65
C GLN A 104 8.18 9.72 18.30
N TYR A 105 7.12 10.34 17.77
CA TYR A 105 7.12 10.98 16.46
C TYR A 105 7.20 12.50 16.59
N GLY A 106 7.91 13.14 15.66
CA GLY A 106 8.07 14.59 15.63
C GLY A 106 6.85 15.35 15.11
N ASP A 107 5.89 14.63 14.50
CA ASP A 107 4.66 15.19 13.97
C ASP A 107 3.41 14.37 14.32
N LEU A 108 2.24 14.91 14.00
CA LEU A 108 0.93 14.31 14.27
C LEU A 108 0.47 13.32 13.19
N ALA A 109 1.30 12.93 12.22
CA ALA A 109 0.84 12.11 11.10
C ALA A 109 0.35 10.73 11.57
N VAL A 110 1.15 10.04 12.40
CA VAL A 110 0.81 8.72 12.94
C VAL A 110 -0.38 8.82 13.91
N PHE A 111 -0.39 9.83 14.77
CA PHE A 111 -1.52 10.06 15.68
C PHE A 111 -2.83 10.33 14.91
N HIS A 112 -2.78 11.15 13.87
CA HIS A 112 -3.92 11.41 12.99
C HIS A 112 -4.41 10.13 12.30
N HIS A 113 -3.51 9.30 11.79
CA HIS A 113 -3.86 8.03 11.18
C HIS A 113 -4.62 7.13 12.16
N ASN A 114 -4.09 6.96 13.37
CA ASN A 114 -4.70 6.14 14.40
C ASN A 114 -6.03 6.69 14.91
N LEU A 115 -6.12 8.01 15.10
CA LEU A 115 -7.35 8.65 15.56
C LEU A 115 -8.44 8.60 14.49
N LYS A 116 -8.07 8.69 13.20
CA LYS A 116 -9.00 8.50 12.07
C LYS A 116 -9.56 7.07 12.06
N PHE A 117 -8.71 6.07 12.29
CA PHE A 117 -9.15 4.68 12.41
C PHE A 117 -10.16 4.50 13.56
N LEU A 118 -9.86 5.00 14.76
CA LEU A 118 -10.77 4.94 15.90
C LEU A 118 -12.08 5.67 15.65
N SER A 119 -12.02 6.87 15.05
CA SER A 119 -13.21 7.65 14.68
C SER A 119 -14.08 6.94 13.66
N LEU A 120 -13.49 6.17 12.74
CA LEU A 120 -14.21 5.35 11.78
C LEU A 120 -14.95 4.22 12.50
N LEU A 121 -14.26 3.47 13.36
CA LEU A 121 -14.91 2.41 14.16
C LEU A 121 -16.05 2.98 15.02
N ASP A 122 -15.83 4.13 15.66
CA ASP A 122 -16.82 4.84 16.47
C ASP A 122 -18.08 5.22 15.68
N THR A 123 -17.89 5.78 14.48
CA THR A 123 -18.97 6.25 13.61
C THR A 123 -19.83 5.09 13.10
N TYR A 124 -19.20 4.02 12.63
CA TYR A 124 -19.88 2.92 11.96
C TYR A 124 -20.29 1.77 12.89
N SER A 125 -19.83 1.77 14.13
CA SER A 125 -20.30 0.82 15.15
C SER A 125 -21.67 1.22 15.68
N SER A 126 -22.57 0.24 15.77
CA SER A 126 -23.85 0.39 16.45
C SER A 126 -23.79 -0.37 17.75
N ILE A 127 -23.80 0.36 18.88
CA ILE A 127 -23.87 -0.22 20.23
C ILE A 127 -25.20 0.16 20.88
N ASP A 128 -25.90 -0.81 21.46
CA ASP A 128 -27.05 -0.54 22.33
C ASP A 128 -26.52 -0.16 23.71
N LEU A 129 -26.41 1.15 23.96
CA LEU A 129 -26.03 1.69 25.28
C LEU A 129 -27.16 1.52 26.31
N GLU A 130 -28.41 1.33 25.86
CA GLU A 130 -29.58 1.15 26.72
C GLU A 130 -29.96 -0.33 26.84
N HIS A 131 -29.94 -0.87 28.06
CA HIS A 131 -30.31 -2.26 28.39
C HIS A 131 -31.80 -2.62 28.20
N SER A 132 -32.49 -2.05 27.20
CA SER A 132 -33.82 -2.51 26.83
C SER A 132 -33.76 -3.93 26.26
N ILE A 133 -34.40 -4.85 26.98
CA ILE A 133 -34.30 -6.31 26.88
C ILE A 133 -34.77 -6.89 25.52
N SER A 134 -35.24 -6.08 24.58
CA SER A 134 -35.96 -6.56 23.39
C SER A 134 -35.16 -6.72 22.09
N ASN A 135 -33.94 -6.18 21.93
CA ASN A 135 -33.23 -6.20 20.62
C ASN A 135 -31.71 -6.53 20.66
N ARG A 136 -31.25 -7.33 21.63
CA ARG A 136 -29.83 -7.74 21.81
C ARG A 136 -29.16 -8.47 20.61
N GLY A 137 -29.83 -8.62 19.47
CA GLY A 137 -29.33 -9.35 18.30
C GLY A 137 -28.78 -8.48 17.16
N THR A 138 -29.07 -7.18 17.11
CA THR A 138 -28.94 -6.39 15.86
C THR A 138 -27.73 -5.45 15.80
N THR A 139 -27.03 -5.25 16.91
CA THR A 139 -25.91 -4.30 17.01
C THR A 139 -24.62 -4.91 16.46
N PHE A 140 -24.03 -4.26 15.45
CA PHE A 140 -22.71 -4.60 14.95
C PHE A 140 -21.65 -3.67 15.55
N ASP A 141 -20.79 -4.25 16.39
CA ASP A 141 -19.71 -3.56 17.08
C ASP A 141 -18.38 -3.83 16.35
N LEU A 142 -17.83 -2.81 15.69
CA LEU A 142 -16.60 -2.96 14.91
C LEU A 142 -15.35 -3.06 15.79
N PHE A 143 -15.36 -2.55 17.03
CA PHE A 143 -14.23 -2.72 17.96
C PHE A 143 -14.08 -4.18 18.36
N LYS A 144 -15.21 -4.80 18.72
CA LYS A 144 -15.27 -6.23 19.00
C LYS A 144 -14.87 -7.03 17.76
N TYR A 145 -15.46 -6.70 16.60
CA TYR A 145 -15.21 -7.43 15.36
C TYR A 145 -13.74 -7.37 14.96
N PHE A 146 -13.12 -6.20 15.00
CA PHE A 146 -11.68 -6.03 14.73
C PHE A 146 -10.81 -6.92 15.62
N THR A 147 -11.13 -6.97 16.92
CA THR A 147 -10.36 -7.74 17.91
C THR A 147 -10.47 -9.24 17.67
N GLU A 148 -11.66 -9.74 17.33
CA GLU A 148 -11.90 -11.16 17.04
C GLU A 148 -11.37 -11.57 15.66
N LEU A 149 -11.39 -10.66 14.68
CA LEU A 149 -11.05 -10.92 13.28
C LEU A 149 -9.62 -11.47 13.12
N ALA A 150 -8.65 -10.97 13.88
CA ALA A 150 -7.27 -11.46 13.81
C ALA A 150 -7.16 -12.96 14.10
N GLY A 151 -7.89 -13.47 15.09
CA GLY A 151 -7.91 -14.89 15.43
C GLY A 151 -8.59 -15.75 14.36
N HIS A 152 -9.68 -15.24 13.76
CA HIS A 152 -10.35 -15.91 12.65
C HIS A 152 -9.45 -15.99 11.40
N LEU A 153 -8.74 -14.90 11.10
CA LEU A 153 -7.76 -14.85 10.01
C LEU A 153 -6.61 -15.84 10.23
N GLU A 154 -6.08 -15.92 11.44
CA GLU A 154 -5.01 -16.87 11.79
C GLU A 154 -5.47 -18.33 11.61
N ALA A 155 -6.69 -18.65 12.05
CA ALA A 155 -7.28 -19.98 11.86
C ALA A 155 -7.45 -20.32 10.37
N CYS A 156 -7.94 -19.36 9.57
CA CYS A 156 -8.12 -19.51 8.13
C CYS A 156 -6.79 -19.80 7.41
N LEU A 157 -5.72 -19.07 7.74
CA LEU A 157 -4.41 -19.28 7.12
C LEU A 157 -3.80 -20.63 7.49
N LYS A 158 -3.90 -21.04 8.76
CA LYS A 158 -3.40 -22.36 9.21
C LYS A 158 -4.07 -23.50 8.45
N GLN A 159 -5.38 -23.39 8.24
CA GLN A 159 -6.14 -24.41 7.53
C GLN A 159 -5.81 -24.49 6.05
N ASN A 160 -5.58 -23.35 5.39
CA ASN A 160 -5.23 -23.27 3.98
C ASN A 160 -3.74 -23.56 3.69
N GLY A 161 -3.01 -24.22 4.60
CA GLY A 161 -1.60 -24.54 4.42
C GLY A 161 -0.65 -23.35 4.53
N LEU A 162 -1.16 -22.15 4.88
CA LEU A 162 -0.41 -20.91 5.05
C LEU A 162 0.01 -20.68 6.52
N GLY A 163 0.13 -21.74 7.32
CA GLY A 163 0.45 -21.64 8.76
C GLY A 163 1.81 -21.03 9.11
N ASN A 164 2.64 -20.74 8.10
CA ASN A 164 3.90 -20.02 8.26
C ASN A 164 3.72 -18.49 8.31
N PHE A 165 2.54 -17.98 7.95
CA PHE A 165 2.21 -16.58 8.08
C PHE A 165 1.85 -16.28 9.53
N GLU A 166 2.50 -15.26 10.09
CA GLU A 166 2.17 -14.75 11.41
C GLU A 166 1.18 -13.59 11.27
N VAL A 167 0.07 -13.68 11.99
CA VAL A 167 -0.94 -12.61 12.04
C VAL A 167 -0.63 -11.74 13.26
N LEU A 168 -0.20 -10.51 13.00
CA LEU A 168 0.08 -9.52 14.04
C LEU A 168 -1.04 -8.48 14.09
N THR A 169 -1.21 -7.82 15.22
CA THR A 169 -2.06 -6.63 15.32
C THR A 169 -1.21 -5.43 15.70
N ASN A 170 -1.58 -4.24 15.24
CA ASN A 170 -1.03 -2.99 15.73
C ASN A 170 0.51 -2.84 15.58
N VAL A 171 1.04 -3.02 14.36
CA VAL A 171 2.49 -3.00 14.10
C VAL A 171 2.98 -1.56 13.82
N ASN A 172 4.14 -1.18 14.37
CA ASN A 172 4.77 0.13 14.18
C ASN A 172 3.90 1.30 14.68
N ASN A 173 3.25 1.14 15.82
CA ASN A 173 2.30 2.12 16.37
C ASN A 173 1.18 2.52 15.39
N GLU A 174 0.73 1.62 14.51
CA GLU A 174 -0.41 1.83 13.62
C GLU A 174 -1.47 0.76 13.86
N PHE A 175 -2.75 1.15 13.96
CA PHE A 175 -3.85 0.17 14.00
C PHE A 175 -3.97 -0.61 12.70
N GLY A 176 -4.10 -1.93 12.82
CA GLY A 176 -4.32 -2.82 11.68
C GLY A 176 -4.04 -4.28 12.03
N ILE A 177 -4.43 -5.19 11.13
CA ILE A 177 -4.08 -6.61 11.18
C ILE A 177 -3.04 -6.86 10.09
N TYR A 178 -1.87 -7.34 10.45
CA TYR A 178 -0.71 -7.44 9.57
C TYR A 178 -0.33 -8.89 9.32
N PHE A 179 0.08 -9.19 8.09
CA PHE A 179 0.56 -10.51 7.70
C PHE A 179 2.08 -10.46 7.57
N GLN A 180 2.77 -11.10 8.50
CA GLN A 180 4.21 -11.23 8.48
C GLN A 180 4.61 -12.60 7.96
N TYR A 181 5.66 -12.63 7.15
CA TYR A 181 6.33 -13.85 6.77
C TYR A 181 7.83 -13.60 6.65
N ASP A 182 8.64 -14.52 7.19
CA ASP A 182 10.11 -14.44 7.12
C ASP A 182 10.65 -13.09 7.69
N GLY A 183 10.02 -12.59 8.75
CA GLY A 183 10.34 -11.31 9.37
C GLY A 183 9.82 -10.08 8.61
N ALA A 184 9.31 -10.21 7.39
CA ALA A 184 8.83 -9.10 6.57
C ALA A 184 7.30 -9.01 6.57
N ILE A 185 6.75 -7.80 6.72
CA ILE A 185 5.32 -7.56 6.57
C ILE A 185 4.97 -7.53 5.08
N LEU A 186 4.03 -8.38 4.65
CA LEU A 186 3.63 -8.48 3.25
C LEU A 186 2.38 -7.65 2.93
N GLY A 187 1.46 -7.57 3.88
CA GLY A 187 0.21 -6.84 3.73
C GLY A 187 -0.43 -6.51 5.07
N LYS A 188 -1.46 -5.64 5.03
CA LYS A 188 -2.26 -5.27 6.19
C LYS A 188 -3.74 -5.15 5.85
N ILE A 189 -4.61 -5.51 6.79
CA ILE A 189 -6.06 -5.26 6.75
C ILE A 189 -6.39 -4.13 7.72
N VAL A 190 -7.17 -3.18 7.22
CA VAL A 190 -7.75 -2.08 7.99
C VAL A 190 -9.20 -1.84 7.56
N PHE A 191 -9.98 -1.19 8.41
CA PHE A 191 -11.26 -0.65 8.00
C PHE A 191 -11.06 0.69 7.30
N GLU A 192 -11.70 0.86 6.14
CA GLU A 192 -11.72 2.11 5.38
C GLU A 192 -13.16 2.49 5.03
N GLU A 193 -13.40 3.78 4.78
CA GLU A 193 -14.68 4.22 4.23
C GLU A 193 -14.84 3.62 2.83
N ALA A 194 -15.99 2.97 2.60
CA ALA A 194 -16.28 2.37 1.32
C ALA A 194 -16.46 3.46 0.24
N GLN A 195 -16.08 3.14 -1.01
CA GLN A 195 -16.36 4.04 -2.13
C GLN A 195 -17.86 4.17 -2.39
N ASP A 196 -18.62 3.09 -2.15
CA ASP A 196 -20.07 3.08 -2.15
C ASP A 196 -20.62 3.19 -0.71
N PRO A 197 -21.32 4.29 -0.35
CA PRO A 197 -21.95 4.44 0.96
C PRO A 197 -22.98 3.35 1.29
N GLU A 198 -23.54 2.68 0.29
CA GLU A 198 -24.52 1.59 0.49
C GLU A 198 -23.86 0.21 0.65
N GLN A 199 -22.53 0.13 0.48
CA GLN A 199 -21.77 -1.10 0.67
C GLN A 199 -21.99 -1.62 2.09
N ARG A 200 -22.39 -2.88 2.19
CA ARG A 200 -22.67 -3.54 3.46
C ARG A 200 -21.43 -4.27 3.95
N LEU A 201 -21.19 -4.19 5.25
CA LEU A 201 -20.23 -5.04 5.95
C LEU A 201 -20.98 -5.82 7.03
N SER A 202 -20.84 -7.13 7.03
CA SER A 202 -21.46 -8.05 8.00
C SER A 202 -20.41 -8.71 8.91
N GLU A 203 -20.86 -9.20 10.06
CA GLU A 203 -20.02 -9.96 11.01
C GLU A 203 -19.76 -11.39 10.49
N PHE A 204 -18.65 -11.59 9.79
CA PHE A 204 -18.20 -12.91 9.34
C PHE A 204 -17.22 -13.55 10.31
N LYS A 205 -17.42 -14.83 10.64
CA LYS A 205 -16.52 -15.61 11.49
C LYS A 205 -15.99 -16.80 10.72
N TYR A 206 -14.73 -17.14 10.97
CA TYR A 206 -14.15 -18.37 10.45
C TYR A 206 -14.39 -19.49 11.46
N GLU A 207 -15.30 -20.41 11.11
CA GLU A 207 -15.69 -21.56 11.91
C GLU A 207 -15.89 -22.76 10.98
N ASP A 208 -15.58 -23.97 11.45
CA ASP A 208 -15.74 -25.21 10.68
C ASP A 208 -15.16 -25.19 9.26
N SER A 209 -14.06 -24.46 9.04
CA SER A 209 -13.34 -24.31 7.76
C SER A 209 -13.91 -23.30 6.78
N GLU A 210 -14.97 -22.60 7.13
CA GLU A 210 -15.67 -21.69 6.21
C GLU A 210 -15.90 -20.33 6.87
N TRP A 211 -16.03 -19.29 6.04
CA TRP A 211 -16.44 -17.97 6.50
C TRP A 211 -17.95 -17.90 6.59
N VAL A 212 -18.47 -17.93 7.82
CA VAL A 212 -19.90 -17.94 8.09
C VAL A 212 -20.37 -16.56 8.54
N ASN A 213 -21.41 -16.05 7.90
CA ASN A 213 -22.16 -14.91 8.41
C ASN A 213 -23.07 -15.38 9.56
N VAL A 214 -22.57 -15.27 10.79
CA VAL A 214 -23.25 -15.78 11.99
C VAL A 214 -24.57 -15.05 12.25
N HIS A 215 -24.64 -13.77 11.88
CA HIS A 215 -25.80 -12.93 12.14
C HIS A 215 -26.08 -12.00 10.96
N SER A 216 -26.93 -12.44 10.02
CA SER A 216 -27.32 -11.65 8.84
C SER A 216 -27.93 -10.28 9.14
N GLN A 217 -28.36 -10.04 10.37
CA GLN A 217 -28.91 -8.77 10.85
C GLN A 217 -27.84 -7.81 11.40
N ARG A 218 -26.64 -8.31 11.74
CA ARG A 218 -25.52 -7.49 12.22
C ARG A 218 -24.70 -7.04 11.03
N LEU A 219 -25.07 -5.88 10.52
CA LEU A 219 -24.35 -5.23 9.45
C LEU A 219 -24.26 -3.72 9.69
N THR A 220 -23.27 -3.12 9.05
CA THR A 220 -23.12 -1.67 8.93
C THR A 220 -22.96 -1.32 7.45
N ARG A 221 -23.02 -0.02 7.12
CA ARG A 221 -22.93 0.46 5.73
C ARG A 221 -21.89 1.56 5.60
N GLY A 222 -21.27 1.66 4.42
CA GLY A 222 -20.30 2.71 4.11
C GLY A 222 -18.89 2.46 4.63
N VAL A 223 -18.60 1.24 5.06
CA VAL A 223 -17.27 0.80 5.51
C VAL A 223 -16.95 -0.56 4.88
N CYS A 224 -15.68 -0.78 4.57
CA CYS A 224 -15.16 -2.02 4.04
C CYS A 224 -13.89 -2.48 4.77
N LEU A 225 -13.55 -3.76 4.62
CA LEU A 225 -12.27 -4.32 4.98
C LEU A 225 -11.32 -4.21 3.79
N ALA A 226 -10.31 -3.35 3.91
CA ALA A 226 -9.32 -3.13 2.87
C ALA A 226 -8.03 -3.90 3.19
N PHE A 227 -7.66 -4.86 2.33
CA PHE A 227 -6.35 -5.48 2.33
C PHE A 227 -5.39 -4.65 1.47
N THR A 228 -4.34 -4.12 2.08
CA THR A 228 -3.28 -3.35 1.42
C THR A 228 -2.01 -4.17 1.33
N VAL A 229 -1.46 -4.31 0.12
CA VAL A 229 -0.15 -4.88 -0.15
C VAL A 229 0.92 -3.83 0.13
N ILE A 230 1.91 -4.17 0.97
CA ILE A 230 2.95 -3.20 1.37
C ILE A 230 4.07 -3.10 0.32
N SER A 231 4.26 -4.17 -0.46
CA SER A 231 5.33 -4.29 -1.44
C SER A 231 4.92 -3.68 -2.79
N ASP A 232 5.68 -2.69 -3.25
CA ASP A 232 5.44 -1.97 -4.52
C ASP A 232 5.80 -2.79 -5.78
N ASP A 233 6.49 -3.92 -5.62
CA ASP A 233 7.05 -4.75 -6.69
C ASP A 233 6.19 -5.96 -7.08
N ILE A 234 5.05 -6.14 -6.43
CA ILE A 234 4.13 -7.25 -6.71
C ILE A 234 3.20 -6.87 -7.85
N GLN A 235 3.08 -7.80 -8.81
CA GLN A 235 2.10 -7.71 -9.89
C GLN A 235 1.11 -8.86 -9.73
N PHE A 236 -0.14 -8.61 -10.10
CA PHE A 236 -1.24 -9.57 -10.03
C PHE A 236 -1.82 -9.80 -11.43
N PRO A 237 -2.33 -11.01 -11.73
CA PRO A 237 -3.03 -11.25 -12.99
C PRO A 237 -4.39 -10.54 -12.94
N CYS A 238 -4.63 -9.63 -13.86
CA CYS A 238 -5.90 -8.90 -13.95
C CYS A 238 -7.13 -9.81 -14.06
N ASP A 239 -7.04 -10.87 -14.87
CA ASP A 239 -8.21 -11.68 -15.21
C ASP A 239 -8.59 -12.67 -14.10
N THR A 240 -7.68 -12.94 -13.15
CA THR A 240 -7.97 -13.79 -11.98
C THR A 240 -8.57 -13.01 -10.81
N ILE A 241 -8.48 -11.68 -10.84
CA ILE A 241 -8.95 -10.80 -9.76
C ILE A 241 -10.20 -10.04 -10.24
N PRO A 242 -11.35 -10.25 -9.58
CA PRO A 242 -12.55 -9.51 -9.94
C PRO A 242 -12.34 -7.99 -9.82
N THR A 243 -12.69 -7.24 -10.86
CA THR A 243 -12.44 -5.79 -10.90
C THR A 243 -13.14 -5.02 -9.77
N GLU A 244 -14.26 -5.54 -9.27
CA GLU A 244 -15.07 -5.00 -8.19
C GLU A 244 -14.37 -5.01 -6.83
N ILE A 245 -13.38 -5.90 -6.63
CA ILE A 245 -12.63 -5.93 -5.37
C ILE A 245 -11.39 -5.05 -5.40
N VAL A 246 -11.04 -4.45 -6.54
CA VAL A 246 -9.83 -3.64 -6.67
C VAL A 246 -10.11 -2.21 -6.20
N LEU A 247 -9.53 -1.80 -5.07
CA LEU A 247 -9.69 -0.46 -4.50
C LEU A 247 -8.64 0.54 -4.99
N ASP A 248 -7.42 0.07 -5.25
CA ASP A 248 -6.29 0.87 -5.75
C ASP A 248 -5.37 0.01 -6.63
N GLY A 249 -5.31 0.32 -7.92
CA GLY A 249 -4.47 -0.37 -8.89
C GLY A 249 -4.10 0.49 -10.09
N ASP A 250 -2.92 0.25 -10.65
CA ASP A 250 -2.43 0.91 -11.87
C ASP A 250 -2.70 0.04 -13.10
N SER A 251 -3.89 0.20 -13.68
CA SER A 251 -4.25 -0.46 -14.94
C SER A 251 -3.59 0.16 -16.18
N GLY A 252 -2.83 1.26 -16.01
CA GLY A 252 -2.31 2.03 -17.13
C GLY A 252 -1.09 1.42 -17.81
N ARG A 253 -0.39 0.47 -17.16
CA ARG A 253 0.85 -0.12 -17.66
C ARG A 253 0.98 -1.59 -17.23
N PRO A 254 0.64 -2.55 -18.10
CA PRO A 254 0.87 -3.96 -17.80
C PRO A 254 2.38 -4.23 -17.67
N PHE A 255 2.72 -5.11 -16.74
CA PHE A 255 4.08 -5.61 -16.57
C PHE A 255 4.46 -6.46 -17.77
N GLN A 256 5.57 -6.11 -18.42
CA GLN A 256 6.09 -6.85 -19.55
C GLN A 256 7.21 -7.76 -19.08
N VAL A 257 7.03 -9.06 -19.30
CA VAL A 257 8.10 -10.04 -19.09
C VAL A 257 9.14 -9.82 -20.19
N THR A 258 10.34 -9.41 -19.81
CA THR A 258 11.47 -9.29 -20.76
C THR A 258 12.53 -10.33 -20.44
N ASN A 259 13.14 -10.88 -21.49
CA ASN A 259 14.24 -11.82 -21.40
C ASN A 259 15.50 -11.21 -22.01
N ASN A 260 16.49 -10.90 -21.17
CA ASN A 260 17.80 -10.41 -21.61
C ASN A 260 18.86 -11.51 -21.57
N CYS A 261 18.48 -12.74 -21.21
CA CYS A 261 19.36 -13.88 -21.11
C CYS A 261 19.42 -14.61 -22.46
N ARG A 262 20.62 -14.72 -23.05
CA ARG A 262 20.81 -15.35 -24.35
C ARG A 262 20.70 -16.88 -24.30
N THR A 263 20.98 -17.47 -23.14
CA THR A 263 20.96 -18.92 -22.92
C THR A 263 19.56 -19.46 -22.62
N VAL A 264 18.55 -18.59 -22.48
CA VAL A 264 17.18 -18.99 -22.18
C VAL A 264 16.27 -18.63 -23.34
N GLU A 265 15.58 -19.61 -23.91
CA GLU A 265 14.44 -19.39 -24.77
C GLU A 265 13.18 -19.32 -23.90
N LEU A 266 12.58 -18.13 -23.81
CA LEU A 266 11.46 -17.87 -22.93
C LEU A 266 10.12 -17.99 -23.67
N HIS A 267 9.28 -18.93 -23.23
CA HIS A 267 7.88 -19.03 -23.62
C HIS A 267 7.01 -18.43 -22.52
N ASN A 268 6.45 -17.26 -22.82
CA ASN A 268 5.50 -16.59 -21.94
C ASN A 268 4.07 -17.06 -22.27
N ASP A 269 3.54 -17.93 -21.41
CA ASP A 269 2.20 -18.51 -21.51
C ASP A 269 1.21 -17.84 -20.53
N PHE A 270 1.53 -16.65 -20.01
CA PHE A 270 0.57 -15.89 -19.22
C PHE A 270 -0.70 -15.63 -20.06
N THR A 271 -1.83 -16.02 -19.50
CA THR A 271 -3.16 -15.79 -20.07
C THR A 271 -3.69 -14.40 -19.75
N SER A 272 -3.20 -13.78 -18.68
CA SER A 272 -3.61 -12.48 -18.18
C SER A 272 -2.48 -11.46 -18.19
N ASP A 273 -2.82 -10.20 -18.43
CA ASP A 273 -1.94 -9.08 -18.14
C ASP A 273 -1.64 -9.02 -16.63
N LEU A 274 -0.39 -8.72 -16.30
CA LEU A 274 0.07 -8.52 -14.92
C LEU A 274 0.05 -7.03 -14.59
N THR A 275 -0.61 -6.62 -13.51
CA THR A 275 -0.67 -5.19 -13.09
C THR A 275 -0.39 -4.99 -11.61
N SER A 276 0.02 -3.77 -11.27
CA SER A 276 0.31 -3.41 -9.88
C SER A 276 -0.99 -3.05 -9.19
N ILE A 277 -1.44 -3.93 -8.30
CA ILE A 277 -2.61 -3.70 -7.45
C ILE A 277 -2.13 -3.59 -6.00
N ARG A 278 -2.53 -2.50 -5.34
CA ARG A 278 -2.08 -2.15 -3.99
C ARG A 278 -3.13 -2.42 -2.94
N LYS A 279 -4.41 -2.29 -3.28
CA LYS A 279 -5.51 -2.45 -2.32
C LYS A 279 -6.66 -3.26 -2.89
N PHE A 280 -7.18 -4.15 -2.05
CA PHE A 280 -8.29 -5.04 -2.32
C PHE A 280 -9.37 -4.89 -1.26
N ASP A 281 -10.63 -4.98 -1.66
CA ASP A 281 -11.77 -5.12 -0.77
C ASP A 281 -11.97 -6.60 -0.43
N VAL A 282 -11.64 -6.97 0.80
CA VAL A 282 -11.79 -8.32 1.32
C VAL A 282 -13.01 -8.43 2.24
N SER A 283 -14.01 -7.56 2.11
CA SER A 283 -15.23 -7.60 2.92
C SER A 283 -16.10 -8.83 2.62
N ASN A 284 -16.78 -9.34 3.64
CA ASN A 284 -17.83 -10.36 3.52
C ASN A 284 -17.35 -11.65 2.83
N GLU A 285 -18.00 -12.04 1.72
CA GLU A 285 -17.70 -13.23 0.92
C GLU A 285 -16.29 -13.18 0.30
N ASN A 286 -15.71 -11.98 0.14
CA ASN A 286 -14.36 -11.83 -0.40
C ASN A 286 -13.25 -12.19 0.62
N MET A 287 -13.60 -12.48 1.88
CA MET A 287 -12.64 -12.92 2.89
C MET A 287 -11.91 -14.21 2.50
N GLU A 288 -12.53 -15.07 1.71
CA GLU A 288 -11.92 -16.30 1.18
C GLU A 288 -10.77 -16.03 0.22
N LEU A 289 -10.81 -14.90 -0.50
CA LEU A 289 -9.78 -14.53 -1.47
C LEU A 289 -8.46 -14.15 -0.79
N LEU A 290 -8.48 -13.80 0.49
CA LEU A 290 -7.29 -13.37 1.20
C LEU A 290 -6.18 -14.44 1.22
N SER A 291 -6.52 -15.71 1.39
CA SER A 291 -5.54 -16.79 1.37
C SER A 291 -4.90 -16.91 -0.02
N GLN A 292 -5.70 -16.79 -1.08
CA GLN A 292 -5.23 -16.81 -2.47
C GLN A 292 -4.33 -15.61 -2.77
N LEU A 293 -4.71 -14.41 -2.33
CA LEU A 293 -3.89 -13.20 -2.47
C LEU A 293 -2.55 -13.34 -1.74
N LEU A 294 -2.54 -13.88 -0.52
CA LEU A 294 -1.31 -14.10 0.24
C LEU A 294 -0.42 -15.19 -0.36
N LEU A 295 -1.02 -16.28 -0.87
CA LEU A 295 -0.31 -17.32 -1.60
C LEU A 295 0.35 -16.75 -2.87
N TRP A 296 -0.39 -15.95 -3.64
CA TRP A 296 0.14 -15.26 -4.81
C TRP A 296 1.29 -14.30 -4.48
N ILE A 297 1.14 -13.50 -3.43
CA ILE A 297 2.19 -12.58 -2.94
C ILE A 297 3.48 -13.34 -2.62
N ASP A 298 3.35 -14.53 -2.03
CA ASP A 298 4.50 -15.35 -1.66
C ASP A 298 5.12 -16.07 -2.87
N TRP A 299 4.30 -16.64 -3.75
CA TRP A 299 4.72 -17.18 -5.05
C TRP A 299 5.48 -16.13 -5.86
N TRP A 300 4.92 -14.92 -5.96
CA TRP A 300 5.57 -13.79 -6.61
C TRP A 300 6.94 -13.50 -6.00
N LYS A 301 7.02 -13.40 -4.67
CA LYS A 301 8.28 -13.04 -3.98
C LYS A 301 9.34 -14.12 -4.03
N LYS A 302 8.97 -15.40 -3.92
CA LYS A 302 9.91 -16.52 -3.82
C LYS A 302 10.24 -17.14 -5.17
N VAL A 303 9.38 -16.99 -6.17
CA VAL A 303 9.54 -17.64 -7.47
C VAL A 303 9.62 -16.64 -8.61
N LEU A 304 8.53 -15.91 -8.92
CA LEU A 304 8.48 -15.07 -10.11
C LEU A 304 9.46 -13.89 -10.06
N CYS A 305 9.55 -13.20 -8.93
CA CYS A 305 10.47 -12.07 -8.76
C CYS A 305 11.93 -12.53 -8.92
N PRO A 306 12.45 -13.54 -8.18
CA PRO A 306 13.78 -14.08 -8.41
C PRO A 306 14.02 -14.53 -9.85
N LEU A 307 13.04 -15.20 -10.46
CA LEU A 307 13.12 -15.60 -11.87
C LEU A 307 13.31 -14.40 -12.80
N PHE A 308 12.48 -13.36 -12.66
CA PHE A 308 12.64 -12.16 -13.47
C PHE A 308 13.97 -11.45 -13.22
N LYS A 309 14.52 -11.48 -11.99
CA LYS A 309 15.88 -10.98 -11.72
C LYS A 309 16.96 -11.77 -12.48
N LEU A 310 16.81 -13.09 -12.58
CA LEU A 310 17.71 -13.93 -13.36
C LEU A 310 17.64 -13.59 -14.85
N LEU A 311 16.43 -13.43 -15.40
CA LEU A 311 16.21 -13.16 -16.82
C LEU A 311 16.65 -11.74 -17.27
N HIS A 312 16.53 -10.73 -16.41
CA HIS A 312 16.93 -9.36 -16.76
C HIS A 312 18.45 -9.13 -16.65
N GLY A 313 19.19 -10.07 -16.05
CA GLY A 313 20.57 -9.85 -15.60
C GLY A 313 20.64 -8.82 -14.47
N SER A 314 21.81 -8.62 -13.86
CA SER A 314 22.03 -7.77 -12.68
C SER A 314 21.70 -6.27 -12.83
N GLN A 315 21.02 -5.84 -13.90
CA GLN A 315 20.51 -4.48 -14.09
C GLN A 315 19.00 -4.40 -13.95
N ILE A 316 18.50 -4.58 -12.74
CA ILE A 316 17.24 -3.93 -12.35
C ILE A 316 17.62 -2.57 -11.79
N VAL A 317 17.78 -1.58 -12.67
CA VAL A 317 17.61 -0.19 -12.28
C VAL A 317 16.13 0.10 -12.49
N PRO A 318 15.33 0.29 -11.42
CA PRO A 318 14.00 0.85 -11.58
C PRO A 318 14.20 2.20 -12.27
N GLN A 319 13.67 2.35 -13.49
CA GLN A 319 13.61 3.67 -14.10
C GLN A 319 12.90 4.59 -13.09
N PRO A 320 13.56 5.67 -12.62
CA PRO A 320 12.96 6.55 -11.64
C PRO A 320 11.67 7.10 -12.24
N ARG A 321 10.53 6.85 -11.57
CA ARG A 321 9.25 7.45 -11.94
C ARG A 321 9.48 8.97 -12.06
N PRO A 322 9.16 9.63 -13.19
CA PRO A 322 8.96 11.07 -13.14
C PRO A 322 7.79 11.31 -12.19
N PHE A 323 8.05 11.96 -11.06
CA PHE A 323 7.04 12.40 -10.10
C PHE A 323 6.06 13.36 -10.80
N GLU A 324 5.03 12.85 -11.46
CA GLU A 324 3.82 13.62 -11.68
C GLU A 324 3.09 13.68 -10.34
N ARG A 325 3.34 14.76 -9.60
CA ARG A 325 2.51 15.17 -8.47
C ARG A 325 1.08 15.37 -8.99
N ARG A 326 0.23 14.35 -8.87
CA ARG A 326 -1.22 14.56 -8.88
C ARG A 326 -1.57 15.29 -7.59
N SER A 327 -1.56 16.62 -7.67
CA SER A 327 -2.23 17.47 -6.69
C SER A 327 -3.73 17.25 -6.81
N SER A 328 -4.31 16.45 -5.92
CA SER A 328 -5.73 16.40 -5.69
C SER A 328 -6.18 17.76 -5.13
N SER A 329 -6.72 18.59 -6.02
CA SER A 329 -7.38 19.85 -5.66
C SER A 329 -8.88 19.59 -5.59
N THR A 330 -9.40 19.48 -4.39
CA THR A 330 -10.83 19.56 -4.10
C THR A 330 -11.33 20.93 -4.53
N SER A 331 -12.18 21.00 -5.56
CA SER A 331 -13.02 22.18 -5.77
C SER A 331 -14.35 21.79 -6.40
N THR A 332 -15.40 22.08 -5.63
CA THR A 332 -16.80 22.09 -6.02
C THR A 332 -17.07 23.27 -6.96
N SER A 333 -17.73 23.03 -8.09
CA SER A 333 -18.88 23.82 -8.56
C SER A 333 -19.33 23.45 -9.98
N SER A 334 -20.65 23.41 -10.10
CA SER A 334 -21.49 23.19 -11.27
C SER A 334 -21.23 24.09 -12.48
N SER A 335 -21.30 23.54 -13.70
CA SER A 335 -22.14 24.10 -14.79
C SER A 335 -22.24 23.19 -16.03
N LEU A 336 -23.40 23.28 -16.68
CA LEU A 336 -23.95 22.50 -17.80
C LEU A 336 -23.16 22.59 -19.13
N PRO A 337 -23.38 21.64 -20.07
CA PRO A 337 -22.68 21.64 -21.36
C PRO A 337 -23.39 22.52 -22.40
N ARG A 338 -22.64 23.33 -23.16
CA ARG A 338 -23.12 23.98 -24.39
C ARG A 338 -22.22 23.70 -25.59
N ARG A 339 -22.91 23.35 -26.67
CA ARG A 339 -22.48 22.94 -28.01
C ARG A 339 -21.70 24.02 -28.80
N SER A 340 -20.73 23.52 -29.58
CA SER A 340 -20.29 23.92 -30.94
C SER A 340 -19.97 25.39 -31.28
N SER A 341 -18.80 25.65 -31.85
CA SER A 341 -18.61 25.84 -33.32
C SER A 341 -17.30 26.55 -33.73
N ILE A 342 -16.79 26.13 -34.90
CA ILE A 342 -16.10 26.94 -35.94
C ILE A 342 -14.62 27.35 -35.76
N SER A 343 -13.81 26.67 -36.58
CA SER A 343 -12.67 27.10 -37.41
C SER A 343 -11.88 28.38 -37.08
N LYS A 344 -10.54 28.26 -37.13
CA LYS A 344 -9.71 29.18 -37.93
C LYS A 344 -8.34 28.60 -38.29
N ARG A 345 -8.14 28.53 -39.61
CA ARG A 345 -6.94 28.18 -40.37
C ARG A 345 -6.18 29.48 -40.72
N ARG A 346 -4.86 29.53 -40.57
CA ARG A 346 -3.90 30.46 -41.24
C ARG A 346 -2.47 29.93 -41.01
N ARG A 347 -1.77 29.41 -42.04
CA ARG A 347 -0.74 30.07 -42.91
C ARG A 347 0.46 30.61 -42.11
N SER A 348 1.74 30.55 -42.50
CA SER A 348 2.59 29.88 -43.52
C SER A 348 3.97 30.59 -43.48
N SER A 349 5.06 29.88 -43.82
CA SER A 349 6.29 30.38 -44.49
C SER A 349 7.29 31.32 -43.77
N ALA A 350 8.57 30.87 -43.66
CA ALA A 350 9.78 31.42 -44.32
C ALA A 350 11.05 30.83 -43.64
N LYS A 351 11.90 30.06 -44.35
CA LYS A 351 13.11 30.46 -45.11
C LYS A 351 14.22 31.11 -44.26
N GLY A 352 15.31 30.36 -44.03
CA GLY A 352 16.64 30.86 -43.64
C GLY A 352 17.74 29.97 -44.23
N LYS A 353 18.60 30.55 -45.07
CA LYS A 353 19.73 29.92 -45.80
C LYS A 353 21.07 30.31 -45.14
N GLY A 354 21.97 29.33 -44.98
CA GLY A 354 23.45 29.40 -45.09
C GLY A 354 24.25 30.24 -44.06
N PRO A 355 25.60 30.08 -43.96
CA PRO A 355 26.52 29.55 -44.96
C PRO A 355 27.55 28.47 -44.49
N LEU A 356 28.37 28.05 -45.47
CA LEU A 356 29.40 27.01 -45.54
C LEU A 356 30.81 27.41 -45.05
N ALA A 357 31.60 26.36 -44.82
CA ALA A 357 33.04 26.19 -45.08
C ALA A 357 34.07 26.85 -44.15
N ALA A 358 34.81 25.99 -43.43
CA ALA A 358 36.25 26.15 -43.25
C ALA A 358 36.89 24.75 -43.39
N GLU A 359 37.68 24.59 -44.45
CA GLU A 359 38.57 23.46 -44.70
C GLU A 359 39.64 23.40 -43.59
N SER A 360 39.86 22.22 -43.00
CA SER A 360 41.03 21.96 -42.17
C SER A 360 41.91 20.91 -42.84
N THR A 361 43.10 21.38 -43.15
CA THR A 361 44.26 20.75 -43.76
C THR A 361 44.70 19.43 -43.15
N ILE A 362 45.07 18.53 -44.05
CA ILE A 362 45.67 17.22 -43.89
C ILE A 362 47.05 17.33 -43.22
N LEU A 363 47.23 16.61 -42.11
CA LEU A 363 48.53 16.21 -41.59
C LEU A 363 48.63 14.69 -41.73
N LYS A 364 49.62 14.26 -42.52
CA LYS A 364 50.07 12.88 -42.64
C LYS A 364 50.66 12.45 -41.30
N ASP A 365 50.16 11.36 -40.74
CA ASP A 365 50.94 10.55 -39.81
C ASP A 365 50.64 9.06 -40.03
N GLU A 366 51.65 8.27 -39.78
CA GLU A 366 51.89 6.95 -40.37
C GLU A 366 50.99 5.83 -39.80
N GLY A 367 50.48 4.98 -40.69
CA GLY A 367 50.32 3.55 -40.40
C GLY A 367 49.08 3.07 -39.63
N MET A 368 47.91 3.72 -39.74
CA MET A 368 46.65 3.03 -39.38
C MET A 368 46.09 2.29 -40.58
N GLN A 369 46.01 0.96 -40.46
CA GLN A 369 45.30 0.09 -41.38
C GLN A 369 43.80 0.44 -41.28
N GLU A 370 43.32 1.25 -42.22
CA GLU A 370 41.89 1.57 -42.36
C GLU A 370 41.17 0.30 -42.83
N PHE A 371 40.59 -0.45 -41.89
CA PHE A 371 39.62 -1.49 -42.23
C PHE A 371 38.40 -0.79 -42.83
N THR A 372 38.09 -1.12 -44.08
CA THR A 372 36.84 -0.64 -44.69
C THR A 372 35.65 -1.30 -44.00
N LEU A 373 34.52 -0.60 -43.85
CA LEU A 373 33.29 -1.18 -43.27
C LEU A 373 32.86 -2.49 -43.96
N HIS A 374 33.23 -2.67 -45.24
CA HIS A 374 33.05 -3.94 -45.95
C HIS A 374 33.93 -5.08 -45.39
N GLU A 375 35.18 -4.82 -45.04
CA GLU A 375 36.10 -5.80 -44.45
C GLU A 375 35.65 -6.26 -43.05
N ILE A 376 34.99 -5.38 -42.28
CA ILE A 376 34.39 -5.74 -40.98
C ILE A 376 33.11 -6.55 -41.16
N LEU A 377 32.33 -6.28 -42.22
CA LEU A 377 31.10 -7.01 -42.54
C LEU A 377 31.36 -8.37 -43.23
N GLU A 378 32.55 -8.57 -43.80
CA GLU A 378 32.98 -9.81 -44.45
C GLU A 378 33.81 -10.73 -43.55
N GLN A 379 34.09 -10.34 -42.29
CA GLN A 379 34.59 -11.31 -41.32
C GLN A 379 33.51 -12.40 -41.16
N PRO A 380 33.86 -13.69 -41.26
CA PRO A 380 32.92 -14.74 -40.93
C PRO A 380 32.48 -14.46 -39.49
N VAL A 381 31.20 -14.16 -39.32
CA VAL A 381 30.57 -14.19 -38.00
C VAL A 381 30.94 -15.55 -37.45
N VAL A 382 31.77 -15.57 -36.42
CA VAL A 382 31.95 -16.79 -35.63
C VAL A 382 30.56 -17.01 -35.05
N GLU A 383 29.80 -17.86 -35.71
CA GLU A 383 28.64 -18.51 -35.14
C GLU A 383 29.23 -19.37 -34.03
N ASP A 384 29.44 -18.76 -32.85
CA ASP A 384 29.66 -19.51 -31.63
C ASP A 384 28.53 -20.54 -31.58
N GLU A 385 28.90 -21.83 -31.62
CA GLU A 385 27.95 -22.93 -31.52
C GLU A 385 27.01 -22.66 -30.34
N PRO A 386 25.70 -22.94 -30.47
CA PRO A 386 24.72 -22.53 -29.47
C PRO A 386 25.15 -23.09 -28.11
N GLU A 387 25.47 -22.18 -27.18
CA GLU A 387 25.42 -22.46 -25.75
C GLU A 387 24.10 -23.20 -25.50
N ASP A 388 24.13 -24.30 -24.71
CA ASP A 388 22.97 -25.16 -24.46
C ASP A 388 21.73 -24.32 -24.12
N VAL A 389 20.87 -24.07 -25.13
CA VAL A 389 19.71 -23.19 -24.97
C VAL A 389 18.69 -23.90 -24.09
N ILE A 390 18.26 -23.21 -23.05
CA ILE A 390 17.31 -23.71 -22.07
C ILE A 390 15.92 -23.21 -22.43
N GLU A 391 15.00 -24.11 -22.75
CA GLU A 391 13.58 -23.76 -22.91
C GLU A 391 12.94 -23.58 -21.52
N LEU A 392 12.39 -22.39 -21.28
CA LEU A 392 11.67 -22.03 -20.07
C LEU A 392 10.26 -21.56 -20.42
N VAL A 393 9.25 -22.26 -19.91
CA VAL A 393 7.85 -21.86 -19.98
C VAL A 393 7.44 -21.22 -18.65
N ILE A 394 6.85 -20.03 -18.72
CA ILE A 394 6.32 -19.30 -17.56
C ILE A 394 4.82 -19.11 -17.74
N ASN A 395 4.06 -19.51 -16.72
CA ASN A 395 2.63 -19.27 -16.59
C ASN A 395 2.33 -18.59 -15.22
N GLU A 396 1.08 -18.19 -14.99
CA GLU A 396 0.58 -17.72 -13.70
C GLU A 396 0.84 -18.70 -12.57
N ASP A 397 0.50 -19.97 -12.77
CA ASP A 397 0.45 -21.01 -11.73
C ASP A 397 1.59 -22.04 -11.81
N TYR A 398 2.37 -22.05 -12.89
CA TYR A 398 3.53 -22.95 -13.01
C TYR A 398 4.71 -22.35 -13.78
N LEU A 399 5.88 -22.93 -13.49
CA LEU A 399 7.10 -22.81 -14.27
C LEU A 399 7.50 -24.19 -14.79
N GLN A 400 7.96 -24.28 -16.03
CA GLN A 400 8.52 -25.52 -16.57
C GLN A 400 9.81 -25.23 -17.31
N CYS A 401 10.86 -25.99 -16.99
CA CYS A 401 12.18 -25.82 -17.59
C CYS A 401 12.73 -27.18 -18.05
N ASP A 402 13.18 -27.25 -19.30
CA ASP A 402 13.67 -28.52 -19.83
C ASP A 402 14.93 -29.01 -19.08
N GLY A 403 14.90 -30.30 -18.73
CA GLY A 403 15.89 -30.96 -17.89
C GLY A 403 15.87 -30.63 -16.39
N LEU A 404 15.08 -29.66 -15.91
CA LEU A 404 14.92 -29.36 -14.47
C LEU A 404 13.57 -29.81 -13.89
N GLY A 405 12.54 -29.94 -14.73
CA GLY A 405 11.18 -30.30 -14.35
C GLY A 405 10.25 -29.08 -14.32
N SER A 406 9.16 -29.18 -13.57
CA SER A 406 8.22 -28.09 -13.32
C SER A 406 8.10 -27.75 -11.84
N CYS A 407 7.55 -26.58 -11.57
CA CYS A 407 7.25 -26.07 -10.24
C CYS A 407 5.92 -25.32 -10.30
N THR A 408 5.01 -25.60 -9.37
CA THR A 408 3.65 -25.03 -9.35
C THR A 408 3.38 -24.21 -8.09
N ILE A 409 2.39 -23.31 -8.15
CA ILE A 409 1.97 -22.46 -7.02
C ILE A 409 1.38 -23.25 -5.83
N ASP A 410 0.96 -24.49 -6.04
CA ASP A 410 0.43 -25.36 -4.98
C ASP A 410 1.52 -26.17 -4.27
N GLU A 411 2.75 -26.17 -4.79
CA GLU A 411 3.88 -26.85 -4.16
C GLU A 411 4.38 -26.13 -2.90
N ASP A 412 5.17 -26.85 -2.11
CA ASP A 412 5.83 -26.25 -0.96
C ASP A 412 7.01 -25.35 -1.36
N ARG A 413 7.34 -24.43 -0.46
CA ARG A 413 8.46 -23.49 -0.65
C ARG A 413 9.82 -24.18 -0.79
N THR A 414 9.99 -25.37 -0.23
CA THR A 414 11.22 -26.14 -0.41
C THR A 414 11.41 -26.56 -1.87
N SER A 415 10.31 -26.96 -2.52
CA SER A 415 10.29 -27.27 -3.95
C SER A 415 10.55 -26.02 -4.78
N TRP A 416 9.89 -24.90 -4.45
CA TRP A 416 10.13 -23.60 -5.10
C TRP A 416 11.59 -23.16 -5.04
N ASN A 417 12.17 -23.13 -3.84
CA ASN A 417 13.56 -22.71 -3.64
C ASN A 417 14.54 -23.66 -4.34
N SER A 418 14.27 -24.97 -4.32
CA SER A 418 15.08 -25.97 -5.01
C SER A 418 15.05 -25.74 -6.53
N PHE A 419 13.87 -25.49 -7.10
CA PHE A 419 13.71 -25.19 -8.52
C PHE A 419 14.48 -23.92 -8.92
N ILE A 420 14.25 -22.80 -8.22
CA ILE A 420 14.91 -21.52 -8.50
C ILE A 420 16.44 -21.63 -8.34
N THR A 421 16.92 -22.35 -7.33
CA THR A 421 18.37 -22.55 -7.12
C THR A 421 19.00 -23.35 -8.27
N LYS A 422 18.34 -24.43 -8.69
CA LYS A 422 18.81 -25.23 -9.84
C LYS A 422 18.79 -24.41 -11.12
N LEU A 423 17.73 -23.64 -11.36
CA LEU A 423 17.60 -22.79 -12.53
C LEU A 423 18.70 -21.72 -12.56
N ALA A 424 18.92 -21.03 -11.44
CA ALA A 424 20.00 -20.05 -11.30
C ALA A 424 21.38 -20.68 -11.58
N SER A 425 21.62 -21.91 -11.11
CA SER A 425 22.88 -22.61 -11.35
C SER A 425 23.11 -22.97 -12.82
N LYS A 426 22.03 -23.24 -13.58
CA LYS A 426 22.09 -23.58 -15.01
C LYS A 426 22.18 -22.34 -15.91
N ILE A 427 21.60 -21.21 -15.49
CA ILE A 427 21.71 -19.94 -16.22
C ILE A 427 23.07 -19.27 -15.97
N GLY A 428 23.65 -19.44 -14.78
CA GLY A 428 24.93 -18.84 -14.40
C GLY A 428 26.18 -19.68 -14.74
N SER A 429 26.01 -20.93 -15.14
CA SER A 429 27.06 -21.81 -15.69
C SER A 429 27.24 -21.55 -17.17
#